data_AF-A0A3L7S2X7-F1
#
_entry.id   AF-A0A3L7S2X7-F1
#
_cell.length_a   1.000
_cell.length_b   1.000
_cell.length_c   1.000
_cell.angle_alpha   90.00
_cell.angle_beta   90.00
_cell.angle_gamma   90.00
#
_symmetry.space_group_name_H-M   'P 1'
#
loop_
_entity.id
_entity.type
_entity.pdbx_description
1 polymer ?
#
loop_
_entity_poly.entity_id
_entity_poly.type
_entity_poly.pdbx_seq_one_letter_code
_entity_poly.pdbx_strand_id
1 'polypeptide(L)' 'GYRLVVNCGPDGGQSVDHLHVHLIGGRRLSWPPG' A
#
# COMPACT_ATOMS: atom_id res chain seq x y z
N GLY A 1 13.42 -0.19 -8.31
CA GLY A 1 12.50 0.81 -7.73
C GLY A 1 11.57 0.14 -6.74
N TYR A 2 10.94 0.92 -5.87
CA TYR A 2 9.96 0.47 -4.87
C TYR A 2 8.80 1.46 -4.79
N ARG A 3 7.69 1.08 -4.13
CA ARG A 3 6.54 1.95 -3.83
C ARG A 3 6.23 1.87 -2.34
N LEU A 4 5.96 3.02 -1.73
CA LEU A 4 5.36 3.11 -0.40
C LEU A 4 3.85 3.27 -0.55
N VAL A 5 3.07 2.56 0.25
CA VAL A 5 1.60 2.67 0.30
C VAL A 5 1.17 2.85 1.75
N VAL A 6 0.26 3.79 1.98
CA VAL A 6 -0.42 4.00 3.26
C VAL A 6 -1.92 3.84 3.00
N ASN A 7 -2.52 2.83 3.61
CA ASN A 7 -3.96 2.60 3.54
C ASN A 7 -4.63 3.34 4.71
N CYS A 8 -5.77 4.00 4.45
CA CYS A 8 -6.54 4.72 5.45
C CYS A 8 -8.01 4.35 5.34
N GLY A 9 -8.58 3.84 6.42
CA GLY A 9 -9.98 3.43 6.52
C GLY A 9 -10.34 2.20 5.67
N PRO A 10 -11.63 1.81 5.69
CA PRO A 10 -12.13 0.63 4.98
C PRO A 10 -11.94 0.72 3.46
N ASP A 11 -12.23 1.88 2.86
CA ASP A 11 -12.13 2.08 1.40
C ASP A 11 -10.68 2.09 0.92
N GLY A 12 -9.72 2.41 1.80
CA GLY A 12 -8.30 2.30 1.53
C GLY A 12 -7.74 0.88 1.70
N GLY A 13 -8.55 -0.10 2.13
CA GLY A 13 -8.08 -1.46 2.41
C GLY A 13 -7.21 -1.57 3.67
N GLN A 14 -7.41 -0.71 4.67
CA GLN A 14 -6.71 -0.81 5.94
C GLN A 14 -7.22 -2.01 6.76
N SER A 15 -6.33 -2.91 7.16
CA SER A 15 -6.69 -4.12 7.93
C SER A 15 -6.39 -4.01 9.43
N VAL A 16 -5.37 -3.25 9.81
CA VAL A 16 -4.98 -2.99 11.21
C VAL A 16 -5.12 -1.50 11.48
N ASP A 17 -5.90 -1.14 12.50
CA ASP A 17 -6.17 0.25 12.87
C ASP A 17 -5.02 0.90 13.66
N HIS A 18 -3.85 0.94 13.02
CA HIS A 18 -2.64 1.60 13.48
C HIS A 18 -1.88 2.11 12.27
N LEU A 19 -1.21 3.26 12.37
CA LEU A 19 -0.41 3.78 11.27
C LEU A 19 0.70 2.80 10.88
N HIS A 20 0.73 2.39 9.61
CA HIS A 20 1.78 1.57 9.05
C HIS A 20 2.02 1.93 7.58
N VAL A 21 3.22 1.59 7.09
CA VAL A 21 3.62 1.84 5.70
C VAL A 21 4.00 0.52 5.06
N HIS A 22 3.38 0.21 3.92
CA HIS A 22 3.78 -0.93 3.10
C HIS A 22 4.93 -0.53 2.19
N LEU A 23 6.03 -1.29 2.24
CA LEU A 23 7.14 -1.19 1.29
C LEU A 23 7.05 -2.36 0.29
N ILE A 24 6.78 -2.06 -0.98
CA ILE A 24 6.61 -3.07 -2.02
C ILE A 24 7.68 -2.89 -3.10
N GLY A 25 8.36 -3.98 -3.44
CA GLY A 25 9.43 -4.02 -4.45
C GLY A 25 9.64 -5.43 -5.00
N GLY A 26 10.74 -5.62 -5.73
CA GLY A 26 11.13 -6.93 -6.28
C GLY A 26 10.45 -7.33 -7.59
N ARG A 27 9.51 -6.53 -8.11
CA ARG A 27 8.85 -6.72 -9.41
C ARG A 27 8.37 -5.40 -10.02
N ARG A 28 8.04 -5.39 -11.31
CA ARG A 28 7.35 -4.25 -11.94
C ARG A 28 5.95 -4.11 -11.33
N LEU A 29 5.61 -2.90 -10.89
CA LEU A 29 4.31 -2.59 -10.30
C LEU A 29 3.39 -1.98 -11.36
N SER A 30 2.12 -2.36 -11.33
CA SER A 30 1.07 -1.83 -12.22
C SER A 30 0.57 -0.45 -11.76
N TRP A 31 -0.21 0.17 -12.64
CA TRP A 31 -0.98 1.39 -12.41
C TRP A 31 -2.40 1.21 -13.01
N PRO A 32 -3.49 1.55 -12.30
CA PRO A 32 -3.53 2.08 -10.94
C PRO A 32 -3.05 1.06 -9.87
N PRO A 33 -2.67 1.53 -8.67
CA PRO A 33 -2.06 0.71 -7.61
C PRO A 33 -3.11 -0.03 -6.75
N GLY A 34 -4.04 -0.72 -7.41
CA GLY A 34 -5.33 -1.12 -6.82
C GLY A 34 -6.45 -0.28 -7.40
#